data_AF-A0A974T446-F1
#
_entry.id   AF-A0A974T446-F1
#
_cell.length_a   1.000
_cell.length_b   1.000
_cell.length_c   1.000
_cell.angle_alpha   90.00
_cell.angle_beta   90.00
_cell.angle_gamma   90.00
#
_symmetry.space_group_name_H-M   'P 1'
#
loop_
_entity.id
_entity.type
_entity.pdbx_description
1 polymer ?
#
loop_
_entity_poly.entity_id
_entity_poly.type
_entity_poly.pdbx_seq_one_letter_code
_entity_poly.pdbx_strand_id
1 'polypeptide(L)'
;MESRSSQPTNVIRFPGARSSVNPHRDQRSLMDAVYAAGSLPIEAGDHATKVMATRLTIFGFVVIDEMQADGTARRLRPSEAIHASMACPWRVSKPTSRYRIDDEWSKSDSELFAALQA
;
A
#
# COMPACT_ATOMS: atom_id res chain seq x y z
N MET A 1 44.71 -14.13 -50.90
CA MET A 1 44.97 -13.56 -49.56
C MET A 1 43.78 -12.66 -49.24
N GLU A 2 42.75 -13.24 -48.62
CA GLU A 2 41.48 -12.58 -48.30
C GLU A 2 41.60 -11.78 -47.00
N SER A 3 41.33 -10.47 -47.07
CA SER A 3 41.12 -9.63 -45.90
C SER A 3 39.63 -9.50 -45.64
N ARG A 4 39.05 -10.33 -44.76
CA ARG A 4 37.68 -10.12 -44.27
C ARG A 4 37.68 -9.03 -43.20
N SER A 5 37.17 -7.87 -43.59
CA SER A 5 36.86 -6.74 -42.71
C SER A 5 35.88 -7.17 -41.61
N SER A 6 36.31 -7.04 -40.35
CA SER A 6 35.48 -7.25 -39.16
C SER A 6 34.57 -6.04 -38.95
N GLN A 7 33.29 -6.16 -39.32
CA GLN A 7 32.30 -5.13 -39.02
C GLN A 7 31.94 -5.13 -37.53
N PRO A 8 31.81 -3.96 -36.87
CA PRO A 8 31.36 -3.90 -35.47
C PRO A 8 29.84 -4.14 -35.40
N THR A 9 29.44 -5.25 -34.76
CA THR A 9 28.03 -5.56 -34.46
C THR A 9 27.50 -4.60 -33.40
N ASN A 10 26.61 -3.68 -33.79
CA ASN A 10 25.92 -2.79 -32.85
C ASN A 10 24.80 -3.54 -32.12
N VAL A 11 25.03 -3.90 -30.86
CA VAL A 11 24.05 -4.59 -30.02
C VAL A 11 23.17 -3.55 -29.33
N ILE A 12 21.95 -3.36 -29.85
CA ILE A 12 20.93 -2.53 -29.20
C ILE A 12 20.23 -3.40 -28.16
N ARG A 13 20.49 -3.13 -26.88
CA ARG A 13 19.72 -3.75 -25.78
C ARG A 13 18.36 -3.05 -25.71
N PHE A 14 17.30 -3.78 -26.01
CA PHE A 14 15.95 -3.31 -25.74
C PHE A 14 15.75 -3.19 -24.23
N PRO A 15 15.32 -2.03 -23.71
CA PRO A 15 14.97 -1.91 -22.30
C PRO A 15 13.84 -2.90 -22.01
N GLY A 16 14.13 -3.93 -21.21
CA GLY A 16 13.12 -4.86 -20.73
C GLY A 16 11.98 -4.10 -20.04
N ALA A 17 10.78 -4.67 -20.06
CA ALA A 17 9.55 -4.06 -19.54
C ALA A 17 9.85 -3.28 -18.26
N ARG A 18 9.70 -1.96 -18.31
CA ARG A 18 9.86 -1.09 -17.15
C ARG A 18 8.91 -1.64 -16.09
N SER A 19 9.46 -2.22 -15.02
CA SER A 19 8.68 -2.57 -13.83
C SER A 19 7.85 -1.34 -13.51
N SER A 20 6.52 -1.44 -13.61
CA SER A 20 5.64 -0.30 -13.45
C SER A 20 5.54 0.03 -11.96
N VAL A 21 6.66 0.46 -11.38
CA VAL A 21 6.76 1.06 -10.05
C VAL A 21 6.16 2.44 -10.17
N ASN A 22 4.85 2.49 -10.35
CA ASN A 22 4.12 3.72 -10.18
C ASN A 22 3.65 3.73 -8.72
N PRO A 23 4.34 4.45 -7.83
CA PRO A 23 4.03 4.44 -6.41
C PRO A 23 2.60 4.89 -6.12
N HIS A 24 1.98 5.70 -6.99
CA HIS A 24 0.55 6.06 -6.86
C HIS A 24 -0.39 4.90 -7.20
N ARG A 25 -0.04 4.07 -8.20
CA ARG A 25 -0.83 2.88 -8.54
C ARG A 25 -0.72 1.85 -7.41
N ASP A 26 0.47 1.67 -6.86
CA ASP A 26 0.72 0.70 -5.78
C ASP A 26 0.03 1.13 -4.48
N GLN A 27 0.04 2.44 -4.16
CA GLN A 27 -0.70 2.99 -3.02
C GLN A 27 -2.22 2.78 -3.17
N ARG A 28 -2.80 3.15 -4.32
CA ARG A 28 -4.24 2.99 -4.56
C ARG A 28 -4.63 1.52 -4.56
N SER A 29 -3.85 0.66 -5.20
CA SER A 29 -4.10 -0.78 -5.23
C SER A 29 -4.04 -1.40 -3.84
N LEU A 30 -3.10 -0.99 -2.99
CA LEU A 30 -3.02 -1.45 -1.60
C LEU A 30 -4.23 -0.99 -0.78
N MET A 31 -4.62 0.27 -0.92
CA MET A 31 -5.83 0.82 -0.31
C MET A 31 -7.06 0.03 -0.76
N ASP A 32 -7.27 -0.13 -2.07
CA ASP A 32 -8.42 -0.86 -2.62
C ASP A 32 -8.47 -2.30 -2.11
N ALA A 33 -7.32 -2.99 -2.03
CA ALA A 33 -7.22 -4.35 -1.51
C ALA A 33 -7.57 -4.44 -0.01
N VAL A 34 -6.99 -3.58 0.82
CA VAL A 34 -7.31 -3.51 2.26
C VAL A 34 -8.78 -3.15 2.46
N TYR A 35 -9.29 -2.24 1.64
CA TYR A 35 -10.66 -1.76 1.79
C TYR A 35 -11.71 -2.74 1.26
N ALA A 36 -11.40 -3.54 0.25
CA ALA A 36 -12.26 -4.62 -0.22
C ALA A 36 -12.24 -5.82 0.73
N ALA A 37 -11.06 -6.25 1.19
CA ALA A 37 -10.91 -7.45 2.02
C ALA A 37 -11.11 -7.19 3.53
N GLY A 38 -11.08 -5.93 3.97
CA GLY A 38 -11.11 -5.53 5.38
C GLY A 38 -9.76 -5.66 6.10
N SER A 39 -8.96 -6.67 5.74
CA SER A 39 -7.55 -6.77 6.12
C SER A 39 -6.74 -7.50 5.05
N LEU A 40 -5.45 -7.21 4.98
CA LEU A 40 -4.51 -7.80 4.04
C LEU A 40 -3.25 -8.26 4.80
N PRO A 41 -2.86 -9.55 4.69
CA PRO A 41 -1.56 -10.01 5.16
C PRO A 41 -0.46 -9.52 4.22
N ILE A 42 0.66 -9.07 4.79
CA ILE A 42 1.87 -8.67 4.09
C ILE A 42 3.01 -9.56 4.58
N GLU A 43 3.65 -10.25 3.64
CA GLU A 43 4.78 -11.12 3.90
C GLU A 43 5.98 -10.35 4.46
N ALA A 44 6.84 -11.05 5.22
CA ALA A 44 8.02 -10.46 5.83
C ALA A 44 8.93 -9.77 4.78
N GLY A 45 9.17 -10.46 3.66
CA GLY A 45 10.08 -9.99 2.61
C GLY A 45 9.53 -8.90 1.68
N ASP A 46 8.25 -8.53 1.79
CA ASP A 46 7.68 -7.46 0.95
C ASP A 46 7.93 -6.08 1.54
N HIS A 47 9.18 -5.64 1.43
CA HIS A 47 9.63 -4.34 1.94
C HIS A 47 8.89 -3.16 1.28
N ALA A 48 8.57 -3.27 -0.02
CA ALA A 48 7.93 -2.18 -0.76
C ALA A 48 6.51 -1.92 -0.24
N THR A 49 5.71 -2.97 -0.08
CA THR A 49 4.35 -2.84 0.45
C THR A 49 4.37 -2.43 1.93
N LYS A 50 5.35 -2.88 2.71
CA LYS A 50 5.53 -2.43 4.12
C LYS A 50 5.84 -0.94 4.23
N VAL A 51 6.76 -0.41 3.42
CA VAL A 51 7.05 1.04 3.40
C VAL A 51 5.79 1.84 3.06
N MET A 52 5.02 1.37 2.07
CA MET A 52 3.75 2.01 1.71
C MET A 52 2.73 1.94 2.87
N ALA A 53 2.57 0.77 3.50
CA ALA A 53 1.67 0.58 4.63
C ALA A 53 2.03 1.48 5.83
N THR A 54 3.33 1.63 6.13
CA THR A 54 3.80 2.55 7.18
C THR A 54 3.38 3.98 6.87
N ARG A 55 3.56 4.44 5.62
CA ARG A 55 3.14 5.78 5.20
C ARG A 55 1.63 5.98 5.35
N LEU A 56 0.83 5.00 4.93
CA LEU A 56 -0.62 5.04 5.04
C LEU A 56 -1.09 5.03 6.51
N THR A 57 -0.34 4.36 7.39
CA THR A 57 -0.62 4.33 8.84
C THR A 57 -0.33 5.68 9.50
N ILE A 58 0.74 6.37 9.09
CA ILE A 58 1.04 7.74 9.55
C ILE A 58 -0.08 8.70 9.18
N PHE A 59 -0.65 8.56 7.98
CA PHE A 59 -1.81 9.35 7.55
C PHE A 59 -3.14 8.90 8.16
N GLY A 60 -3.17 7.78 8.89
CA GLY A 60 -4.36 7.27 9.55
C GLY A 60 -5.34 6.54 8.63
N PHE A 61 -4.93 6.16 7.42
CA PHE A 61 -5.78 5.43 6.47
C PHE A 61 -5.86 3.93 6.73
N VAL A 62 -4.84 3.37 7.37
CA VAL A 62 -4.78 1.95 7.71
C VAL A 62 -4.14 1.80 9.09
N VAL A 63 -4.32 0.62 9.68
CA VAL A 63 -3.67 0.22 10.92
C VAL A 63 -2.86 -1.04 10.67
N ILE A 64 -1.67 -1.12 11.26
CA ILE A 64 -0.76 -2.25 11.11
C ILE A 64 -0.71 -3.05 12.40
N ASP A 65 -0.87 -4.35 12.28
CA ASP A 65 -0.55 -5.33 13.32
C ASP A 65 0.65 -6.16 12.87
N GLU A 66 1.71 -6.19 13.68
CA GLU A 66 2.82 -7.11 13.50
C GLU A 66 2.42 -8.50 13.99
N MET A 67 2.57 -9.51 13.14
CA MET A 67 2.32 -10.90 13.49
C MET A 67 3.59 -11.49 14.12
N GLN A 68 3.51 -11.88 15.38
CA GLN A 68 4.61 -12.56 16.06
C GLN A 68 4.65 -14.05 15.70
N ALA A 69 5.82 -14.67 15.89
CA ALA A 69 6.01 -16.10 15.65
C ALA A 69 5.03 -16.98 16.46
N ASP A 70 4.61 -16.47 17.62
CA ASP A 70 3.69 -17.11 18.56
C ASP A 70 2.22 -17.07 18.07
N GLY A 71 1.96 -16.47 16.90
CA GLY A 71 0.63 -16.29 16.32
C GLY A 71 -0.15 -15.11 16.88
N THR A 72 0.40 -14.37 17.84
CA THR A 72 -0.21 -13.15 18.38
C THR A 72 0.01 -11.96 17.46
N ALA A 73 -0.94 -11.03 17.47
CA ALA A 73 -0.88 -9.79 16.69
C ALA A 73 -0.62 -8.60 17.62
N ARG A 74 0.42 -7.82 17.34
CA ARG A 74 0.77 -6.59 18.08
C ARG A 74 0.49 -5.37 17.22
N ARG A 75 -0.43 -4.51 17.66
CA ARG A 75 -0.69 -3.22 17.01
C ARG A 75 0.54 -2.33 17.07
N LEU A 76 0.99 -1.86 15.91
CA LEU A 76 2.07 -0.89 15.80
C LEU A 76 1.51 0.53 15.80
N ARG A 77 2.07 1.41 16.64
CA ARG A 77 1.85 2.85 16.53
C ARG A 77 2.54 3.39 15.28
N PRO A 78 2.11 4.53 14.72
CA PRO A 78 2.78 5.13 13.56
C PRO A 78 4.28 5.34 13.75
N SER A 79 4.70 5.77 14.95
CA SER A 79 6.13 5.93 15.30
C SER A 79 6.88 4.60 15.35
N GLU A 80 6.22 3.53 15.82
CA GLU A 80 6.81 2.19 15.87
C GLU A 80 6.87 1.57 14.47
N ALA A 81 5.87 1.78 13.62
CA ALA A 81 5.82 1.24 12.26
C ALA A 81 6.94 1.75 11.34
N ILE A 82 7.51 2.91 11.64
CA ILE A 82 8.70 3.45 10.94
C ILE A 82 9.96 2.65 11.29
N HIS A 83 10.07 2.20 12.53
CA HIS A 83 11.22 1.48 13.06
C HIS A 83 11.01 -0.03 13.18
N ALA A 84 9.81 -0.51 12.85
CA ALA A 84 9.41 -1.88 13.03
C ALA A 84 10.26 -2.82 12.18
N SER A 85 10.55 -3.99 12.74
CA SER A 85 11.34 -5.00 12.06
C SER A 85 10.63 -5.45 10.79
N MET A 86 11.35 -5.42 9.68
CA MET A 86 10.83 -5.97 8.42
C MET A 86 10.89 -7.50 8.40
N ALA A 87 11.42 -8.17 9.43
CA ALA A 87 11.52 -9.62 9.48
C ALA A 87 10.20 -10.34 9.85
N CYS A 88 9.25 -9.65 10.50
CA CYS A 88 7.96 -10.27 10.88
C CYS A 88 6.87 -9.95 9.84
N PRO A 89 5.96 -10.88 9.51
CA PRO A 89 4.79 -10.58 8.68
C PRO A 89 3.90 -9.51 9.32
N TRP A 90 3.27 -8.69 8.50
CA TRP A 90 2.33 -7.67 8.97
C TRP A 90 0.91 -7.99 8.52
N ARG A 91 -0.07 -7.49 9.26
CA ARG A 91 -1.47 -7.45 8.84
C ARG A 91 -1.88 -5.99 8.78
N VAL A 92 -2.30 -5.54 7.61
CA VAL A 92 -2.82 -4.19 7.40
C VAL A 92 -4.33 -4.27 7.37
N SER A 93 -5.01 -3.48 8.18
CA SER A 93 -6.46 -3.47 8.22
C SER A 93 -7.01 -2.06 8.15
N LYS A 94 -8.30 -1.96 7.83
CA LYS A 94 -9.03 -0.70 7.94
C LYS A 94 -8.97 -0.22 9.40
N PRO A 95 -8.82 1.10 9.63
CA PRO A 95 -8.95 1.64 10.97
C PRO A 95 -10.36 1.34 11.50
N THR A 96 -10.45 0.65 12.61
CA THR A 96 -11.70 0.48 13.36
C THR A 96 -11.99 1.80 14.04
N SER A 97 -12.67 2.69 13.33
CA SER A 97 -12.84 4.06 13.79
C SER A 97 -13.77 4.13 15.01
N ARG A 98 -13.44 5.00 15.99
CA ARG A 98 -14.44 5.61 16.90
C ARG A 98 -15.27 6.70 16.20
N TYR A 99 -14.87 7.08 14.99
CA TYR A 99 -15.53 7.98 14.03
C TYR A 99 -15.76 7.22 12.73
N ARG A 100 -16.48 6.07 12.76
CA ARG A 100 -17.00 5.53 11.50
C ARG A 100 -17.89 6.65 10.97
N ILE A 101 -17.45 7.34 9.93
CA ILE A 101 -18.40 7.86 8.96
C ILE A 101 -18.81 6.58 8.26
N ASP A 102 -19.82 5.91 8.80
CA ASP A 102 -20.55 4.96 7.98
C ASP A 102 -20.94 5.72 6.72
N ASP A 103 -20.87 5.09 5.56
CA ASP A 103 -21.41 5.66 4.30
C ASP A 103 -22.91 5.99 4.42
N GLU A 104 -23.54 5.74 5.58
CA GLU A 104 -24.78 6.35 6.01
C GLU A 104 -24.54 7.82 6.39
N TRP A 105 -24.50 8.65 5.36
CA TRP A 105 -24.80 10.08 5.50
C TRP A 105 -26.12 10.20 6.30
N SER A 106 -26.08 10.84 7.48
CA SER A 106 -27.29 11.03 8.28
C SER A 106 -28.33 11.79 7.46
N LYS A 107 -29.59 11.35 7.42
CA LYS A 107 -30.65 12.03 6.65
C LYS A 107 -30.70 13.54 6.89
N SER A 108 -30.41 13.95 8.13
CA SER A 108 -30.32 15.35 8.54
C SER A 108 -29.27 16.14 7.76
N ASP A 109 -28.11 15.54 7.51
CA ASP A 109 -27.05 16.18 6.74
C ASP A 109 -27.47 16.26 5.26
N SER A 110 -28.18 15.27 4.72
CA SER A 110 -28.66 15.28 3.32
C SER A 110 -29.69 16.39 3.08
N GLU A 111 -30.59 16.63 4.03
CA GLU A 111 -31.59 17.69 3.97
C GLU A 111 -30.95 19.08 4.07
N LEU A 112 -29.91 19.23 4.90
CA LEU A 112 -29.20 20.48 5.10
C LEU A 112 -28.46 20.93 3.83
N PHE A 113 -27.81 20.01 3.13
CA PHE A 113 -27.15 20.32 1.85
C PHE A 113 -28.14 20.54 0.69
N ALA A 114 -29.30 19.86 0.70
CA ALA A 114 -30.36 20.11 -0.26
C ALA A 114 -30.96 21.52 -0.08
N ALA A 115 -31.13 21.97 1.17
CA ALA A 115 -31.64 23.30 1.50
C ALA A 115 -30.66 24.44 1.12
N LEU A 116 -29.36 24.16 1.04
CA LEU A 116 -28.34 25.13 0.63
C LEU A 116 -28.21 25.29 -0.90
N GLN A 117 -28.80 24.39 -1.67
CA GLN A 117 -28.81 24.44 -3.15
C GLN A 117 -30.13 24.96 -3.73
N ALA A 118 -31.09 25.34 -2.87
CA ALA A 118 -32.35 25.99 -3.24
C ALA A 118 -32.23 27.52 -3.09
#